data_AF-A0A259HIS7-F1
#
_entry.id   AF-A0A259HIS7-F1
#
_cell.length_a   1.000
_cell.length_b   1.000
_cell.length_c   1.000
_cell.angle_alpha   90.00
_cell.angle_beta   90.00
_cell.angle_gamma   90.00
#
_symmetry.space_group_name_H-M   'P 1'
#
loop_
_entity.id
_entity.type
_entity.pdbx_description
1 polymer ?
#
loop_
_entity_poly.entity_id
_entity_poly.type
_entity_poly.pdbx_seq_one_letter_code
_entity_poly.pdbx_strand_id
1 'polypeptide(L)'
;MQDTAGVAALADLAALRDYAVACGSPADAVDAAIPIDLVIDHSVRADHSGRPDAASLNHGLEFTRNEERYRFFKWAEQAFPRLRVVPPGHGICHQINLEQLTIVTAPVPDKQGWTMAETVIGTDSHTTMINALGVLGWGVGGIEAELAALGSPVPIPLPAVTEVAVFGERVAGVTATDIALHFVARLRGACVVDQIVEFSGEGLDALTIPDRAAIANMCPEYGATAALFPVDHATLAYLAEMGRVPAVVEACEAYARETGLWRDSGPARRYTRTLSIDLAEIRPVMAGPSHPQQLRSLSKVPESLRVHFPDCGPPPDLASPGNGAVAIAAITSCTNTANPALMVGAGLLARNAVARGLTVPRWVKTTLSPGSRRIAGLLERSGLQRSLDALGFHVAGFGCMTCVGNSGDLAPVLAGTGAPDLLVSVLSGNRNFENRIHPQVHANYLASPPLVVAGAIAGNLFVDLANDPLGHDSTGAPVHLDEIWPGSDEIAAVLAEHGSQT
;
A
#
# COMPACT_ATOMS: atom_id res chain seq x y z
N MET A 1 -3.39 15.28 0.46
CA MET A 1 -2.76 15.35 1.81
C MET A 1 -3.32 14.23 2.68
N GLN A 2 -2.54 13.77 3.65
CA GLN A 2 -3.01 12.90 4.75
C GLN A 2 -3.04 13.68 6.06
N ASP A 3 -3.74 13.20 7.10
CA ASP A 3 -4.05 13.96 8.32
C ASP A 3 -2.83 14.37 9.17
N THR A 4 -1.76 13.57 9.21
CA THR A 4 -0.55 13.88 9.99
C THR A 4 0.20 15.07 9.43
N ALA A 5 0.37 15.16 8.10
CA ALA A 5 1.00 16.33 7.48
C ALA A 5 0.00 17.46 7.22
N GLY A 6 -1.26 17.11 6.96
CA GLY A 6 -2.33 18.05 6.66
C GLY A 6 -2.69 18.95 7.85
N VAL A 7 -2.54 18.48 9.09
CA VAL A 7 -2.77 19.34 10.27
C VAL A 7 -1.80 20.52 10.32
N ALA A 8 -0.52 20.30 10.02
CA ALA A 8 0.48 21.36 10.00
C ALA A 8 0.18 22.34 8.85
N ALA A 9 -0.01 21.83 7.63
CA ALA A 9 -0.28 22.67 6.46
C ALA A 9 -1.55 23.53 6.61
N LEU A 10 -2.62 22.97 7.18
CA LEU A 10 -3.85 23.73 7.43
C LEU A 10 -3.70 24.72 8.58
N ALA A 11 -2.88 24.41 9.60
CA ALA A 11 -2.58 25.35 10.67
C ALA A 11 -1.75 26.54 10.15
N ASP A 12 -0.81 26.29 9.24
CA ASP A 12 -0.01 27.33 8.60
C ASP A 12 -0.87 28.23 7.69
N LEU A 13 -1.80 27.65 6.92
CA LEU A 13 -2.79 28.43 6.17
C LEU A 13 -3.69 29.28 7.08
N ALA A 14 -4.10 28.76 8.24
CA ALA A 14 -4.86 29.52 9.23
C ALA A 14 -4.03 30.67 9.82
N ALA A 15 -2.76 30.43 10.16
CA ALA A 15 -1.85 31.47 10.66
C ALA A 15 -1.60 32.56 9.61
N LEU A 16 -1.53 32.20 8.33
CA LEU A 16 -1.43 33.16 7.23
C LEU A 16 -2.69 34.05 7.12
N ARG A 17 -3.87 33.51 7.41
CA ARG A 17 -5.11 34.33 7.52
C ARG A 17 -5.02 35.34 8.66
N ASP A 18 -4.55 34.92 9.83
CA ASP A 18 -4.34 35.83 10.97
C ASP A 18 -3.34 36.94 10.63
N TYR A 19 -2.26 36.58 9.93
CA TYR A 19 -1.27 37.55 9.45
C TYR A 19 -1.87 38.54 8.43
N ALA A 20 -2.66 38.05 7.46
CA ALA A 20 -3.35 38.91 6.50
C ALA A 20 -4.26 39.94 7.18
N VAL A 21 -5.02 39.50 8.20
CA VAL A 21 -5.86 40.38 9.03
C VAL A 21 -5.03 41.40 9.80
N ALA A 22 -3.92 41.00 10.41
CA ALA A 22 -3.01 41.91 11.10
C ALA A 22 -2.40 42.97 10.15
N CYS A 23 -2.25 42.64 8.87
CA CYS A 23 -1.82 43.55 7.81
C CYS A 23 -2.97 44.36 7.17
N GLY A 24 -4.21 44.25 7.67
CA GLY A 24 -5.37 44.99 7.18
C GLY A 24 -6.03 44.40 5.92
N SER A 25 -5.69 43.17 5.55
CA SER A 25 -6.35 42.40 4.48
C SER A 25 -7.44 41.49 5.08
N PRO A 26 -8.50 41.16 4.33
CA PRO A 26 -9.49 40.21 4.83
C PRO A 26 -8.90 38.79 4.91
N ALA A 27 -9.38 37.97 5.83
CA ALA A 27 -8.86 36.61 6.04
C ALA A 27 -9.00 35.73 4.79
N ASP A 28 -10.09 35.89 4.04
CA ASP A 28 -10.35 35.15 2.80
C ASP A 28 -9.44 35.55 1.63
N ALA A 29 -8.59 36.57 1.79
CA ALA A 29 -7.51 36.86 0.84
C ALA A 29 -6.45 35.75 0.80
N VAL A 30 -6.34 34.93 1.86
CA VAL A 30 -5.53 33.70 1.85
C VAL A 30 -6.46 32.51 1.66
N ASP A 31 -6.42 31.95 0.44
CA ASP A 31 -7.20 30.79 0.06
C ASP A 31 -6.38 29.87 -0.86
N ALA A 32 -6.82 28.63 -1.01
CA ALA A 32 -6.21 27.67 -1.90
C ALA A 32 -6.48 28.05 -3.37
N ALA A 33 -5.42 28.17 -4.15
CA ALA A 33 -5.43 28.40 -5.60
C ALA A 33 -5.75 27.11 -6.38
N ILE A 34 -5.41 25.94 -5.82
CA ILE A 34 -5.62 24.62 -6.42
C ILE A 34 -6.52 23.75 -5.53
N PRO A 35 -7.19 22.72 -6.08
CA PRO A 35 -7.94 21.76 -5.27
C PRO A 35 -7.05 21.02 -4.27
N ILE A 36 -7.55 20.81 -3.06
CA ILE A 36 -6.87 20.07 -2.00
C ILE A 36 -7.79 18.99 -1.47
N ASP A 37 -7.35 17.74 -1.56
CA ASP A 37 -7.99 16.61 -0.89
C ASP A 37 -7.18 16.21 0.34
N LEU A 38 -7.82 16.19 1.52
CA LEU A 38 -7.24 15.66 2.76
C LEU A 38 -7.94 14.36 3.15
N VAL A 39 -7.19 13.27 3.27
CA VAL A 39 -7.71 11.98 3.73
C VAL A 39 -7.26 11.70 5.16
N ILE A 40 -8.19 11.34 6.03
CA ILE A 40 -7.89 10.98 7.43
C ILE A 40 -7.68 9.47 7.53
N ASP A 41 -6.43 9.03 7.59
CA ASP A 41 -6.05 7.61 7.53
C ASP A 41 -4.84 7.23 8.43
N HIS A 42 -4.10 8.20 8.98
CA HIS A 42 -2.97 7.98 9.90
C HIS A 42 -3.35 8.02 11.38
N SER A 43 -4.63 8.29 11.69
CA SER A 43 -5.14 8.41 13.05
C SER A 43 -5.47 7.08 13.72
N VAL A 44 -6.04 6.14 12.97
CA VAL A 44 -6.50 4.84 13.50
C VAL A 44 -5.33 3.94 13.88
N ARG A 45 -5.47 3.27 15.03
CA ARG A 45 -4.49 2.33 15.59
C ARG A 45 -5.12 0.96 15.79
N ALA A 46 -4.31 -0.09 15.67
CA ALA A 46 -4.73 -1.46 15.97
C ALA A 46 -4.70 -1.74 17.50
N ASP A 47 -5.43 -0.97 18.30
CA ASP A 47 -5.53 -1.20 19.75
C ASP A 47 -6.21 -2.55 20.06
N HIS A 48 -7.24 -2.88 19.29
CA HIS A 48 -7.94 -4.16 19.30
C HIS A 48 -7.74 -4.88 17.96
N SER A 49 -7.60 -6.21 18.02
CA SER A 49 -7.39 -7.08 16.86
C SER A 49 -7.94 -8.48 17.14
N GLY A 50 -8.07 -9.33 16.12
CA GLY A 50 -8.49 -10.73 16.33
C GLY A 50 -9.92 -10.93 16.83
N ARG A 51 -10.80 -9.93 16.68
CA ARG A 51 -12.19 -9.97 17.16
C ARG A 51 -13.16 -9.22 16.23
N PRO A 52 -14.43 -9.62 16.15
CA PRO A 52 -15.39 -9.07 15.18
C PRO A 52 -15.74 -7.59 15.39
N ASP A 53 -15.60 -7.07 16.60
CA ASP A 53 -15.87 -5.66 16.95
C ASP A 53 -14.59 -4.80 17.00
N ALA A 54 -13.44 -5.32 16.57
CA ALA A 54 -12.16 -4.61 16.57
C ALA A 54 -12.22 -3.27 15.84
N ALA A 55 -12.77 -3.25 14.61
CA ALA A 55 -12.94 -2.02 13.84
C ALA A 55 -13.76 -0.96 14.57
N SER A 56 -14.86 -1.35 15.21
CA SER A 56 -15.73 -0.41 15.94
C SER A 56 -15.04 0.16 17.18
N LEU A 57 -14.32 -0.68 17.93
CA LEU A 57 -13.59 -0.25 19.12
C LEU A 57 -12.43 0.69 18.76
N ASN A 58 -11.62 0.32 17.75
CA ASN A 58 -10.50 1.13 17.30
C ASN A 58 -10.96 2.48 16.76
N HIS A 59 -12.08 2.50 16.04
CA HIS A 59 -12.67 3.74 15.55
C HIS A 59 -13.19 4.64 16.68
N GLY A 60 -13.82 4.06 17.71
CA GLY A 60 -14.23 4.81 18.90
C GLY A 60 -13.04 5.45 19.64
N LEU A 61 -11.93 4.71 19.77
CA LEU A 61 -10.69 5.21 20.35
C LEU A 61 -10.03 6.28 19.48
N GLU A 62 -10.01 6.09 18.17
CA GLU A 62 -9.54 7.08 17.18
C GLU A 62 -10.28 8.41 17.35
N PHE A 63 -11.62 8.40 17.38
CA PHE A 63 -12.42 9.59 17.58
C PHE A 63 -12.15 10.28 18.92
N THR A 64 -12.08 9.49 20.00
CA THR A 64 -11.84 10.02 21.34
C THR A 64 -10.47 10.68 21.45
N ARG A 65 -9.43 10.09 20.84
CA ARG A 65 -8.04 10.58 20.91
C ARG A 65 -7.79 11.79 20.00
N ASN A 66 -8.57 11.95 18.94
CA ASN A 66 -8.32 12.93 17.88
C ASN A 66 -9.45 13.96 17.71
N GLU A 67 -10.34 14.10 18.70
CA GLU A 67 -11.52 14.98 18.62
C GLU A 67 -11.15 16.41 18.19
N GLU A 68 -10.15 17.00 18.84
CA GLU A 68 -9.69 18.37 18.53
C GLU A 68 -9.22 18.50 17.08
N ARG A 69 -8.40 17.54 16.62
CA ARG A 69 -7.88 17.51 15.25
C ARG A 69 -9.01 17.38 14.22
N TYR A 70 -10.04 16.57 14.49
CA TYR A 70 -11.17 16.40 13.58
C TYR A 70 -12.09 17.63 13.57
N ARG A 71 -12.28 18.28 14.71
CA ARG A 71 -12.98 19.58 14.77
C ARG A 71 -12.22 20.64 13.98
N PHE A 72 -10.89 20.64 14.05
CA PHE A 72 -10.04 21.52 13.25
C PHE A 72 -10.18 21.26 11.75
N PHE A 73 -10.13 20.00 11.29
CA PHE A 73 -10.35 19.69 9.86
C PHE A 73 -11.75 20.06 9.37
N LYS A 74 -12.77 19.82 10.19
CA LYS A 74 -14.14 20.21 9.85
C LYS A 74 -14.30 21.73 9.74
N TRP A 75 -13.64 22.49 10.61
CA TRP A 75 -13.56 23.95 10.48
C TRP A 75 -12.83 24.34 9.19
N ALA A 76 -11.69 23.71 8.89
CA ALA A 76 -10.89 24.02 7.72
C ALA A 76 -11.66 23.77 6.42
N GLU A 77 -12.38 22.65 6.32
CA GLU A 77 -13.23 22.33 5.17
C GLU A 77 -14.32 23.39 4.93
N GLN A 78 -14.86 23.99 6.00
CA GLN A 78 -15.81 25.09 5.90
C GLN A 78 -15.14 26.43 5.55
N ALA A 79 -13.88 26.60 5.96
CA ALA A 79 -13.14 27.84 5.83
C ALA A 79 -12.43 27.99 4.46
N PHE A 80 -12.09 26.89 3.79
CA PHE A 80 -11.35 26.86 2.51
C PHE A 80 -12.21 26.20 1.42
N PRO A 81 -12.80 26.96 0.48
CA PRO A 81 -13.73 26.44 -0.53
C PRO A 81 -13.20 25.33 -1.43
N ARG A 82 -11.87 25.25 -1.64
CA ARG A 82 -11.22 24.21 -2.47
C ARG A 82 -10.66 23.04 -1.67
N LEU A 83 -10.91 23.00 -0.36
CA LEU A 83 -10.53 21.88 0.49
C LEU A 83 -11.69 20.90 0.61
N ARG A 84 -11.41 19.62 0.34
CA ARG A 84 -12.31 18.50 0.63
C ARG A 84 -11.65 17.59 1.65
N VAL A 85 -12.39 17.22 2.70
CA VAL A 85 -11.92 16.30 3.72
C VAL A 85 -12.64 14.96 3.57
N VAL A 86 -11.87 13.90 3.30
CA VAL A 86 -12.35 12.52 3.37
C VAL A 86 -12.31 12.06 4.83
N PRO A 87 -13.47 11.77 5.46
CA PRO A 87 -13.55 11.50 6.89
C PRO A 87 -12.89 10.17 7.29
N PRO A 88 -12.60 9.95 8.58
CA PRO A 88 -12.01 8.71 9.07
C PRO A 88 -12.86 7.49 8.70
N GLY A 89 -12.21 6.33 8.55
CA GLY A 89 -12.89 5.06 8.29
C GLY A 89 -13.38 4.86 6.84
N HIS A 90 -12.89 5.66 5.88
CA HIS A 90 -13.22 5.52 4.45
C HIS A 90 -12.18 4.71 3.68
N GLY A 91 -10.89 4.83 4.04
CA GLY A 91 -9.80 4.13 3.38
C GLY A 91 -8.46 4.84 3.58
N ILE A 92 -7.46 4.43 2.79
CA ILE A 92 -6.10 4.97 2.80
C ILE A 92 -5.95 5.96 1.65
N CYS A 93 -5.26 7.09 1.88
CA CYS A 93 -5.11 8.23 0.98
C CYS A 93 -4.84 7.82 -0.48
N HIS A 94 -3.84 6.97 -0.71
CA HIS A 94 -3.43 6.60 -2.09
C HIS A 94 -4.43 5.69 -2.79
N GLN A 95 -5.10 4.80 -2.05
CA GLN A 95 -6.14 3.95 -2.61
C GLN A 95 -7.40 4.76 -2.91
N ILE A 96 -7.81 5.64 -2.00
CA ILE A 96 -8.91 6.58 -2.25
C ILE A 96 -8.59 7.51 -3.42
N ASN A 97 -7.33 7.94 -3.57
CA ASN A 97 -6.90 8.71 -4.73
C ASN A 97 -7.10 7.93 -6.03
N LEU A 98 -6.53 6.72 -6.11
CA LEU A 98 -6.61 5.84 -7.26
C LEU A 98 -8.06 5.46 -7.63
N GLU A 99 -8.90 5.21 -6.63
CA GLU A 99 -10.30 4.78 -6.82
C GLU A 99 -11.25 5.96 -7.08
N GLN A 100 -11.03 7.15 -6.50
CA GLN A 100 -12.09 8.17 -6.36
C GLN A 100 -11.66 9.61 -6.64
N LEU A 101 -10.46 10.03 -6.20
CA LEU A 101 -10.10 11.45 -6.22
C LEU A 101 -9.52 11.90 -7.57
N THR A 102 -8.71 11.05 -8.22
CA THR A 102 -8.09 11.42 -9.49
C THR A 102 -9.13 11.67 -10.58
N ILE A 103 -8.91 12.77 -11.31
CA ILE A 103 -9.74 13.25 -12.41
C ILE A 103 -9.08 13.00 -13.78
N VAL A 104 -7.78 12.67 -13.79
CA VAL A 104 -6.92 12.30 -14.93
C VAL A 104 -6.69 13.43 -15.94
N THR A 105 -7.75 14.12 -16.34
CA THR A 105 -7.71 15.32 -17.18
C THR A 105 -8.60 16.41 -16.58
N ALA A 106 -8.19 17.66 -16.68
CA ALA A 106 -8.91 18.81 -16.14
C ALA A 106 -8.95 19.96 -17.14
N PRO A 107 -9.99 20.82 -17.12
CA PRO A 107 -9.95 22.11 -17.82
C PRO A 107 -8.81 22.98 -17.29
N VAL A 108 -8.13 23.70 -18.18
CA VAL A 108 -7.11 24.66 -17.77
C VAL A 108 -7.79 25.90 -17.19
N PRO A 109 -7.46 26.33 -15.96
CA PRO A 109 -7.98 27.57 -15.39
C PRO A 109 -7.75 28.76 -16.34
N ASP A 110 -8.78 29.60 -16.48
CA ASP A 110 -8.77 30.82 -17.31
C ASP A 110 -8.45 30.62 -18.80
N LYS A 111 -8.51 29.39 -19.31
CA LYS A 111 -8.36 29.07 -20.74
C LYS A 111 -9.51 28.22 -21.25
N GLN A 112 -10.54 28.89 -21.77
CA GLN A 112 -11.72 28.23 -22.30
C GLN A 112 -11.38 27.26 -23.44
N GLY A 113 -11.88 26.02 -23.34
CA GLY A 113 -11.66 24.97 -24.34
C GLY A 113 -10.31 24.26 -24.26
N TRP A 114 -9.46 24.60 -23.29
CA TRP A 114 -8.19 23.91 -23.07
C TRP A 114 -8.34 22.84 -21.97
N THR A 115 -7.75 21.69 -22.22
CA THR A 115 -7.64 20.58 -21.27
C THR A 115 -6.16 20.36 -20.94
N MET A 116 -5.87 19.97 -19.70
CA MET A 116 -4.55 19.53 -19.24
C MET A 116 -4.64 18.15 -18.59
N ALA A 117 -3.53 17.43 -18.58
CA ALA A 117 -3.35 16.28 -17.71
C ALA A 117 -3.36 16.72 -16.25
N GLU A 118 -3.93 15.88 -15.39
CA GLU A 118 -3.74 16.00 -13.95
C GLU A 118 -2.27 15.77 -13.60
N THR A 119 -1.78 16.54 -12.63
CA THR A 119 -0.55 16.28 -11.90
C THR A 119 -0.83 16.42 -10.41
N VAL A 120 -0.24 15.56 -9.58
CA VAL A 120 -0.54 15.51 -8.15
C VAL A 120 0.75 15.56 -7.33
N ILE A 121 0.87 16.56 -6.48
CA ILE A 121 1.84 16.52 -5.37
C ILE A 121 1.09 16.19 -4.09
N GLY A 122 1.72 15.41 -3.21
CA GLY A 122 1.12 15.03 -1.94
C GLY A 122 2.10 15.12 -0.79
N THR A 123 1.60 15.43 0.40
CA THR A 123 2.37 15.44 1.65
C THR A 123 2.62 14.03 2.21
N ASP A 124 2.86 13.09 1.30
CA ASP A 124 3.15 11.68 1.55
C ASP A 124 4.02 11.14 0.41
N SER A 125 5.11 10.43 0.76
CA SER A 125 6.08 9.92 -0.22
C SER A 125 5.47 8.98 -1.25
N HIS A 126 4.45 8.22 -0.87
CA HIS A 126 3.84 7.17 -1.70
C HIS A 126 2.75 7.70 -2.62
N THR A 127 2.62 9.04 -2.74
CA THR A 127 1.76 9.71 -3.76
C THR A 127 2.09 9.22 -5.17
N THR A 128 3.32 8.74 -5.40
CA THR A 128 3.75 8.07 -6.62
C THR A 128 2.88 6.89 -7.05
N MET A 129 2.10 6.29 -6.15
CA MET A 129 1.14 5.23 -6.49
C MET A 129 0.17 5.63 -7.62
N ILE A 130 -0.16 6.92 -7.73
CA ILE A 130 -1.07 7.42 -8.79
C ILE A 130 -0.45 7.33 -10.20
N ASN A 131 0.88 7.20 -10.30
CA ASN A 131 1.59 7.08 -11.56
C ASN A 131 1.21 5.83 -12.36
N ALA A 132 0.55 4.85 -11.72
CA ALA A 132 -0.03 3.68 -12.39
C ALA A 132 -1.13 4.03 -13.39
N LEU A 133 -1.79 5.20 -13.25
CA LEU A 133 -2.83 5.69 -14.15
C LEU A 133 -2.30 6.67 -15.20
N GLY A 134 -0.99 6.84 -15.34
CA GLY A 134 -0.41 7.85 -16.23
C GLY A 134 -0.50 9.28 -15.71
N VAL A 135 -0.88 9.46 -14.43
CA VAL A 135 -0.88 10.76 -13.75
C VAL A 135 0.49 10.97 -13.12
N LEU A 136 1.21 12.01 -13.54
CA LEU A 136 2.48 12.37 -12.92
C LEU A 136 2.21 12.89 -11.50
N GLY A 137 2.87 12.30 -10.51
CA GLY A 137 2.68 12.71 -9.13
C GLY A 137 3.70 12.10 -8.19
N TRP A 138 4.05 12.85 -7.14
CA TRP A 138 5.11 12.50 -6.21
C TRP A 138 4.92 13.14 -4.84
N GLY A 139 5.67 12.64 -3.86
CA GLY A 139 5.67 13.19 -2.51
C GLY A 139 6.49 14.47 -2.38
N VAL A 140 5.97 15.44 -1.64
CA VAL A 140 6.64 16.69 -1.27
C VAL A 140 6.52 16.94 0.24
N GLY A 141 7.31 17.85 0.78
CA GLY A 141 7.17 18.35 2.15
C GLY A 141 5.93 19.24 2.32
N GLY A 142 5.58 19.53 3.59
CA GLY A 142 4.45 20.41 3.92
C GLY A 142 4.58 21.79 3.29
N ILE A 143 5.75 22.41 3.41
CA ILE A 143 6.03 23.76 2.88
C ILE A 143 5.85 23.83 1.36
N GLU A 144 6.36 22.86 0.60
CA GLU A 144 6.17 22.85 -0.86
C GLU A 144 4.70 22.67 -1.23
N ALA A 145 3.97 21.82 -0.50
CA ALA A 145 2.53 21.65 -0.70
C ALA A 145 1.74 22.92 -0.36
N GLU A 146 2.12 23.66 0.69
CA GLU A 146 1.51 24.94 1.07
C GLU A 146 1.78 26.03 0.03
N LEU A 147 3.02 26.12 -0.46
CA LEU A 147 3.37 27.05 -1.53
C LEU A 147 2.55 26.77 -2.79
N ALA A 148 2.42 25.50 -3.18
CA ALA A 148 1.58 25.08 -4.30
C ALA A 148 0.09 25.38 -4.05
N ALA A 149 -0.39 25.12 -2.84
CA ALA A 149 -1.75 25.43 -2.41
C ALA A 149 -2.04 26.93 -2.59
N LEU A 150 -1.08 27.81 -2.31
CA LEU A 150 -1.18 29.25 -2.52
C LEU A 150 -0.94 29.71 -3.98
N GLY A 151 -0.77 28.77 -4.91
CA GLY A 151 -0.58 29.05 -6.34
C GLY A 151 0.86 29.34 -6.75
N SER A 152 1.83 29.16 -5.85
CA SER A 152 3.24 29.25 -6.21
C SER A 152 3.67 28.02 -7.02
N PRO A 153 4.44 28.20 -8.10
CA PRO A 153 5.00 27.06 -8.82
C PRO A 153 6.00 26.31 -7.92
N VAL A 154 5.93 24.97 -7.94
CA VAL A 154 6.91 24.11 -7.27
C VAL A 154 8.04 23.80 -8.26
N PRO A 155 9.24 24.36 -8.09
CA PRO A 155 10.35 24.09 -8.98
C PRO A 155 10.86 22.66 -8.77
N ILE A 156 10.94 21.89 -9.85
CA ILE A 156 11.68 20.63 -9.87
C ILE A 156 12.92 20.79 -10.76
N PRO A 157 14.11 20.31 -10.34
CA PRO A 157 15.24 20.19 -11.24
C PRO A 157 14.82 19.35 -12.45
N LEU A 158 15.28 19.71 -13.65
CA LEU A 158 15.00 18.92 -14.86
C LEU A 158 15.52 17.48 -14.62
N PRO A 159 14.64 16.48 -14.46
CA PRO A 159 15.07 15.17 -14.02
C PRO A 159 15.66 14.38 -15.18
N ALA A 160 16.64 13.52 -14.87
CA ALA A 160 16.97 12.44 -15.77
C ALA A 160 15.79 11.45 -15.82
N VAL A 161 15.56 10.86 -17.00
CA VAL A 161 14.48 9.88 -17.19
C VAL A 161 15.10 8.53 -17.55
N THR A 162 14.92 7.55 -16.67
CA THR A 162 15.32 6.16 -16.94
C THR A 162 14.12 5.39 -17.46
N GLU A 163 14.25 4.82 -18.65
CA GLU A 163 13.31 3.82 -19.15
C GLU A 163 13.51 2.50 -18.43
N VAL A 164 12.41 1.85 -18.06
CA VAL A 164 12.38 0.46 -17.61
C VAL A 164 11.50 -0.33 -18.57
N ALA A 165 12.14 -1.00 -19.53
CA ALA A 165 11.48 -1.86 -20.50
C ALA A 165 11.14 -3.21 -19.83
N VAL A 166 9.85 -3.47 -19.64
CA VAL A 166 9.33 -4.70 -19.05
C VAL A 166 8.96 -5.66 -20.17
N PHE A 167 9.40 -6.91 -20.06
CA PHE A 167 9.11 -7.97 -21.03
C PHE A 167 8.87 -9.31 -20.33
N GLY A 168 8.50 -10.32 -21.11
CA GLY A 168 8.18 -11.65 -20.60
C GLY A 168 6.82 -11.71 -19.90
N GLU A 169 6.48 -12.90 -19.41
CA GLU A 169 5.21 -13.17 -18.74
C GLU A 169 5.40 -13.55 -17.28
N ARG A 170 4.37 -13.28 -16.49
CA ARG A 170 4.33 -13.61 -15.07
C ARG A 170 4.29 -15.13 -14.87
N VAL A 171 5.23 -15.64 -14.06
CA VAL A 171 5.23 -17.06 -13.66
C VAL A 171 4.05 -17.35 -12.73
N ALA A 172 3.43 -18.52 -12.89
CA ALA A 172 2.36 -18.98 -12.01
C ALA A 172 2.79 -18.96 -10.54
N GLY A 173 1.88 -18.55 -9.65
CA GLY A 173 2.14 -18.43 -8.20
C GLY A 173 2.89 -17.16 -7.78
N VAL A 174 3.53 -16.42 -8.70
CA VAL A 174 4.10 -15.09 -8.41
C VAL A 174 2.97 -14.11 -8.15
N THR A 175 3.11 -13.28 -7.12
CA THR A 175 2.14 -12.25 -6.73
C THR A 175 2.55 -10.85 -7.20
N ALA A 176 1.62 -9.89 -7.18
CA ALA A 176 1.93 -8.48 -7.45
C ALA A 176 2.99 -7.92 -6.48
N THR A 177 2.94 -8.36 -5.22
CA THR A 177 3.91 -7.98 -4.20
C THR A 177 5.31 -8.49 -4.54
N ASP A 178 5.42 -9.73 -5.02
CA ASP A 178 6.70 -10.29 -5.46
C ASP A 178 7.29 -9.45 -6.60
N ILE A 179 6.46 -9.08 -7.59
CA ILE A 179 6.87 -8.23 -8.70
C ILE A 179 7.38 -6.88 -8.17
N ALA A 180 6.61 -6.19 -7.32
CA ALA A 180 6.99 -4.91 -6.77
C ALA A 180 8.31 -4.97 -5.96
N LEU A 181 8.49 -6.01 -5.13
CA LEU A 181 9.72 -6.21 -4.36
C LEU A 181 10.93 -6.50 -5.24
N HIS A 182 10.76 -7.27 -6.32
CA HIS A 182 11.82 -7.48 -7.33
C HIS A 182 12.20 -6.18 -8.04
N PHE A 183 11.22 -5.36 -8.40
CA PHE A 183 11.47 -4.04 -8.99
C PHE A 183 12.23 -3.13 -8.01
N VAL A 184 11.83 -3.10 -6.73
CA VAL A 184 12.54 -2.33 -5.70
C VAL A 184 14.02 -2.74 -5.62
N ALA A 185 14.32 -4.04 -5.54
CA ALA A 185 15.70 -4.49 -5.44
C ALA A 185 16.53 -4.16 -6.69
N ARG A 186 15.98 -4.40 -7.89
CA ARG A 186 16.66 -4.12 -9.16
C ARG A 186 16.89 -2.62 -9.37
N LEU A 187 15.87 -1.79 -9.18
CA LEU A 187 15.94 -0.35 -9.41
C LEU A 187 16.80 0.35 -8.35
N ARG A 188 16.75 -0.10 -7.09
CA ARG A 188 17.65 0.38 -6.04
C ARG A 188 19.10 0.06 -6.38
N GLY A 189 19.39 -1.16 -6.84
CA GLY A 189 20.72 -1.57 -7.30
C GLY A 189 21.20 -0.80 -8.54
N ALA A 190 20.28 -0.35 -9.39
CA ALA A 190 20.58 0.46 -10.57
C ALA A 190 20.76 1.97 -10.26
N CYS A 191 20.57 2.40 -9.01
CA CYS A 191 20.73 3.79 -8.56
C CYS A 191 19.90 4.79 -9.38
N VAL A 192 18.57 4.66 -9.36
CA VAL A 192 17.62 5.60 -10.01
C VAL A 192 17.27 6.81 -9.13
N VAL A 193 18.13 7.16 -8.16
CA VAL A 193 17.85 8.21 -7.18
C VAL A 193 17.70 9.57 -7.86
N ASP A 194 16.67 10.33 -7.49
CA ASP A 194 16.30 11.65 -8.05
C ASP A 194 15.99 11.66 -9.56
N GLN A 195 15.68 10.49 -10.12
CA GLN A 195 15.27 10.33 -11.52
C GLN A 195 13.77 10.07 -11.61
N ILE A 196 13.20 10.38 -12.76
CA ILE A 196 11.90 9.81 -13.13
C ILE A 196 12.16 8.45 -13.78
N VAL A 197 11.45 7.43 -13.31
CA VAL A 197 11.38 6.13 -13.98
C VAL A 197 10.13 6.14 -14.86
N GLU A 198 10.27 5.75 -16.12
CA GLU A 198 9.15 5.55 -17.03
C GLU A 198 9.14 4.10 -17.52
N PHE A 199 8.00 3.43 -17.36
CA PHE A 199 7.86 2.04 -17.76
C PHE A 199 7.40 1.91 -19.21
N SER A 200 7.98 0.94 -19.93
CA SER A 200 7.66 0.63 -21.32
C SER A 200 7.73 -0.89 -21.56
N GLY A 201 7.58 -1.32 -22.81
CA GLY A 201 7.72 -2.72 -23.21
C GLY A 201 6.42 -3.52 -23.20
N GLU A 202 6.43 -4.68 -23.86
CA GLU A 202 5.26 -5.57 -24.03
C GLU A 202 4.80 -6.23 -22.72
N GLY A 203 5.69 -6.38 -21.74
CA GLY A 203 5.36 -7.01 -20.45
C GLY A 203 4.34 -6.21 -19.64
N LEU A 204 4.07 -4.94 -19.98
CA LEU A 204 3.00 -4.15 -19.35
C LEU A 204 1.59 -4.71 -19.62
N ASP A 205 1.41 -5.49 -20.69
CA ASP A 205 0.14 -6.16 -21.00
C ASP A 205 -0.17 -7.29 -20.01
N ALA A 206 0.85 -7.81 -19.32
CA ALA A 206 0.70 -8.80 -18.24
C ALA A 206 0.47 -8.17 -16.85
N LEU A 207 0.47 -6.82 -16.74
CA LEU A 207 0.33 -6.11 -15.47
C LEU A 207 -1.00 -5.36 -15.40
N THR A 208 -1.83 -5.73 -14.42
CA THR A 208 -3.06 -5.01 -14.09
C THR A 208 -2.75 -3.64 -13.48
N ILE A 209 -3.71 -2.70 -13.46
CA ILE A 209 -3.50 -1.40 -12.79
C ILE A 209 -3.11 -1.58 -11.30
N PRO A 210 -3.72 -2.48 -10.52
CA PRO A 210 -3.24 -2.75 -9.16
C PRO A 210 -1.80 -3.28 -9.08
N ASP A 211 -1.32 -4.04 -10.07
CA ASP A 211 0.10 -4.46 -10.12
C ASP A 211 1.01 -3.26 -10.38
N ARG A 212 0.65 -2.41 -11.35
CA ARG A 212 1.36 -1.15 -11.65
C ARG A 212 1.37 -0.22 -10.44
N ALA A 213 0.26 -0.12 -9.72
CA ALA A 213 0.12 0.70 -8.52
C ALA A 213 1.02 0.21 -7.39
N ALA A 214 1.18 -1.11 -7.20
CA ALA A 214 2.12 -1.65 -6.22
C ALA A 214 3.58 -1.27 -6.56
N ILE A 215 3.98 -1.36 -7.84
CA ILE A 215 5.31 -0.96 -8.31
C ILE A 215 5.52 0.55 -8.09
N ALA A 216 4.60 1.37 -8.58
CA ALA A 216 4.68 2.83 -8.50
C ALA A 216 4.60 3.36 -7.06
N ASN A 217 3.83 2.70 -6.18
CA ASN A 217 3.78 3.01 -4.76
C ASN A 217 5.17 2.94 -4.15
N MET A 218 5.93 1.86 -4.40
CA MET A 218 7.26 1.65 -3.82
C MET A 218 8.38 2.52 -4.44
N CYS A 219 8.03 3.53 -5.24
CA CYS A 219 8.99 4.48 -5.83
C CYS A 219 9.97 5.11 -4.84
N PRO A 220 9.53 5.59 -3.66
CA PRO A 220 10.45 6.12 -2.67
C PRO A 220 11.46 5.08 -2.16
N GLU A 221 11.08 3.80 -2.15
CA GLU A 221 11.94 2.72 -1.66
C GLU A 221 13.08 2.38 -2.63
N TYR A 222 12.90 2.52 -3.95
CA TYR A 222 14.02 2.47 -4.92
C TYR A 222 14.66 3.83 -5.22
N GLY A 223 14.09 4.92 -4.69
CA GLY A 223 14.70 6.25 -4.62
C GLY A 223 14.38 7.20 -5.78
N ALA A 224 13.57 6.78 -6.75
CA ALA A 224 13.14 7.64 -7.84
C ALA A 224 12.15 8.71 -7.33
N THR A 225 12.06 9.83 -8.06
CA THR A 225 11.09 10.91 -7.80
C THR A 225 9.67 10.50 -8.16
N ALA A 226 9.51 9.85 -9.31
CA ALA A 226 8.25 9.33 -9.81
C ALA A 226 8.48 8.06 -10.65
N ALA A 227 7.42 7.26 -10.82
CA ALA A 227 7.48 5.97 -11.50
C ALA A 227 6.28 5.80 -12.45
N LEU A 228 6.39 6.39 -13.62
CA LEU A 228 5.29 6.61 -14.56
C LEU A 228 5.01 5.40 -15.44
N PHE A 229 3.78 4.89 -15.36
CA PHE A 229 3.22 4.00 -16.37
C PHE A 229 2.48 4.83 -17.43
N PRO A 230 2.52 4.43 -18.71
CA PRO A 230 1.76 5.13 -19.75
C PRO A 230 0.25 4.88 -19.58
N VAL A 231 -0.56 5.77 -20.17
CA VAL A 231 -2.00 5.52 -20.31
C VAL A 231 -2.21 4.47 -21.41
N ASP A 232 -2.98 3.44 -21.11
CA ASP A 232 -3.37 2.40 -22.07
C ASP A 232 -4.78 1.85 -21.80
N HIS A 233 -5.15 0.77 -22.50
CA HIS A 233 -6.46 0.14 -22.34
C HIS A 233 -6.73 -0.36 -20.91
N ALA A 234 -5.70 -0.80 -20.17
CA ALA A 234 -5.88 -1.21 -18.78
C ALA A 234 -6.20 -0.01 -17.88
N THR A 235 -5.62 1.16 -18.16
CA THR A 235 -5.98 2.42 -17.48
C THR A 235 -7.45 2.75 -17.69
N LEU A 236 -7.94 2.73 -18.94
CA LEU A 236 -9.34 3.05 -19.24
C LEU A 236 -10.32 2.05 -18.61
N ALA A 237 -10.00 0.76 -18.68
CA ALA A 237 -10.81 -0.30 -18.09
C ALA A 237 -10.92 -0.12 -16.56
N TYR A 238 -9.80 0.20 -15.89
CA TYR A 238 -9.80 0.44 -14.45
C TYR A 238 -10.61 1.69 -14.08
N LEU A 239 -10.47 2.79 -14.81
CA LEU A 239 -11.28 4.00 -14.57
C LEU A 239 -12.78 3.70 -14.68
N ALA A 240 -13.19 2.94 -15.70
CA ALA A 240 -14.57 2.51 -15.87
C ALA A 240 -15.03 1.58 -14.72
N GLU A 241 -14.19 0.62 -14.31
CA GLU A 241 -14.46 -0.28 -13.17
C GLU A 241 -14.65 0.49 -11.85
N MET A 242 -13.88 1.58 -11.65
CA MET A 242 -14.02 2.48 -10.51
C MET A 242 -15.19 3.47 -10.65
N GLY A 243 -16.09 3.26 -11.62
CA GLY A 243 -17.30 4.04 -11.79
C GLY A 243 -17.10 5.44 -12.38
N ARG A 244 -15.95 5.71 -13.04
CA ARG A 244 -15.79 6.95 -13.81
C ARG A 244 -16.83 6.98 -14.94
N VAL A 245 -17.51 8.10 -15.09
CA VAL A 245 -18.53 8.27 -16.13
C VAL A 245 -17.89 8.15 -17.52
N PRO A 246 -18.60 7.60 -18.53
CA PRO A 246 -18.03 7.35 -19.87
C PRO A 246 -17.33 8.56 -20.49
N ALA A 247 -17.91 9.76 -20.34
CA ALA A 247 -17.33 10.99 -20.86
C ALA A 247 -15.93 11.32 -20.30
N VAL A 248 -15.64 10.96 -19.05
CA VAL A 248 -14.31 11.15 -18.44
C VAL A 248 -13.30 10.16 -19.02
N VAL A 249 -13.72 8.91 -19.22
CA VAL A 249 -12.88 7.86 -19.81
C VAL A 249 -12.54 8.19 -21.27
N GLU A 250 -13.53 8.63 -22.05
CA GLU A 250 -13.35 9.09 -23.43
C GLU A 250 -12.43 10.32 -23.51
N ALA A 251 -12.61 11.31 -22.62
CA ALA A 251 -11.75 12.49 -22.56
C ALA A 251 -10.29 12.13 -22.23
N CYS A 252 -10.09 11.20 -21.28
CA CYS A 252 -8.76 10.67 -20.95
C CYS A 252 -8.10 10.01 -22.16
N GLU A 253 -8.81 9.14 -22.88
CA GLU A 253 -8.28 8.48 -24.07
C GLU A 253 -7.90 9.48 -25.16
N ALA A 254 -8.83 10.37 -25.50
CA ALA A 254 -8.62 11.39 -26.54
C ALA A 254 -7.41 12.26 -26.22
N TYR A 255 -7.35 12.79 -24.99
CA TYR A 255 -6.23 13.61 -24.53
C TYR A 255 -4.91 12.83 -24.59
N ALA A 256 -4.87 11.59 -24.09
CA ALA A 256 -3.66 10.80 -24.05
C ALA A 256 -3.11 10.50 -25.48
N ARG A 257 -4.01 10.21 -26.43
CA ARG A 257 -3.64 9.98 -27.84
C ARG A 257 -3.12 11.24 -28.52
N GLU A 258 -3.78 12.38 -28.30
CA GLU A 258 -3.40 13.67 -28.92
C GLU A 258 -2.08 14.23 -28.37
N THR A 259 -1.78 13.95 -27.10
CA THR A 259 -0.60 14.51 -26.41
C THR A 259 0.61 13.56 -26.35
N GLY A 260 0.46 12.31 -26.82
CA GLY A 260 1.53 11.31 -26.76
C GLY A 260 1.73 10.66 -25.39
N LEU A 261 0.78 10.82 -24.46
CA LEU A 261 0.75 10.10 -23.18
C LEU A 261 0.21 8.67 -23.32
N TRP A 262 -0.53 8.38 -24.40
CA TRP A 262 -0.94 7.04 -24.74
C TRP A 262 0.30 6.20 -25.08
N ARG A 263 0.37 4.97 -24.54
CA ARG A 263 1.55 4.08 -24.60
C ARG A 263 2.26 4.03 -25.96
N ASP A 264 1.49 3.88 -27.03
CA ASP A 264 2.01 3.72 -28.40
C ASP A 264 1.84 4.98 -29.28
N SER A 265 1.55 6.13 -28.68
CA SER A 265 1.37 7.40 -29.39
C SER A 265 2.52 8.38 -29.14
N GLY A 266 2.68 9.32 -30.07
CA GLY A 266 3.64 10.41 -29.94
C GLY A 266 5.01 10.14 -30.58
N PRO A 267 5.94 11.10 -30.45
CA PRO A 267 7.29 10.98 -31.02
C PRO A 267 8.13 9.94 -30.26
N ALA A 268 9.20 9.46 -30.90
CA ALA A 268 10.17 8.58 -30.25
C ALA A 268 10.73 9.25 -28.97
N ARG A 269 10.58 8.57 -27.84
CA ARG A 269 11.00 9.05 -26.52
C ARG A 269 12.52 8.96 -26.39
N ARG A 270 13.11 9.94 -25.71
CA ARG A 270 14.56 10.01 -25.47
C ARG A 270 14.84 9.87 -23.99
N TYR A 271 15.42 8.74 -23.61
CA TYR A 271 15.76 8.43 -22.23
C TYR A 271 17.23 8.70 -21.94
N THR A 272 17.53 9.01 -20.68
CA THR A 272 18.91 9.14 -20.19
C THR A 272 19.62 7.78 -20.21
N ARG A 273 18.89 6.72 -19.89
CA ARG A 273 19.31 5.32 -20.01
C ARG A 273 18.10 4.40 -20.03
N THR A 274 18.32 3.16 -20.43
CA THR A 274 17.32 2.09 -20.44
C THR A 274 17.79 0.94 -19.55
N LEU A 275 16.88 0.44 -18.73
CA LEU A 275 16.98 -0.80 -17.98
C LEU A 275 15.95 -1.79 -18.53
N SER A 276 16.16 -3.08 -18.29
CA SER A 276 15.22 -4.11 -18.73
C SER A 276 14.91 -5.06 -17.57
N ILE A 277 13.65 -5.45 -17.45
CA ILE A 277 13.18 -6.38 -16.42
C ILE A 277 12.32 -7.47 -17.08
N ASP A 278 12.74 -8.72 -16.91
CA ASP A 278 12.00 -9.90 -17.33
C ASP A 278 11.06 -10.37 -16.22
N LEU A 279 9.76 -10.42 -16.49
CA LEU A 279 8.76 -10.95 -15.56
C LEU A 279 8.95 -12.46 -15.33
N ALA A 280 9.55 -13.19 -16.26
CA ALA A 280 9.80 -14.62 -16.16
C ALA A 280 10.93 -14.98 -15.16
N GLU A 281 11.73 -14.01 -14.72
CA GLU A 281 12.77 -14.18 -13.69
C GLU A 281 12.25 -13.98 -12.27
N ILE A 282 11.04 -13.43 -12.11
CA ILE A 282 10.47 -13.09 -10.81
C ILE A 282 10.01 -14.36 -10.11
N ARG A 283 10.27 -14.46 -8.81
CA ARG A 283 9.93 -15.61 -7.96
C ARG A 283 9.29 -15.14 -6.65
N PRO A 284 8.50 -15.98 -5.97
CA PRO A 284 7.97 -15.68 -4.64
C PRO A 284 9.07 -15.32 -3.63
N VAL A 285 8.91 -14.21 -2.93
CA VAL A 285 9.93 -13.65 -2.02
C VAL A 285 9.29 -13.01 -0.79
N MET A 286 10.12 -12.86 0.24
CA MET A 286 9.91 -11.86 1.29
C MET A 286 11.06 -10.86 1.25
N ALA A 287 10.85 -9.62 1.73
CA ALA A 287 11.92 -8.64 1.86
C ALA A 287 12.17 -8.27 3.32
N GLY A 288 13.41 -8.39 3.79
CA GLY A 288 13.80 -8.10 5.18
C GLY A 288 15.15 -8.65 5.60
N PRO A 289 15.52 -8.51 6.89
CA PRO A 289 14.64 -8.10 8.01
C PRO A 289 14.55 -6.59 8.26
N SER A 290 15.30 -5.73 7.56
CA SER A 290 15.41 -4.31 7.92
C SER A 290 15.24 -3.33 6.76
N HIS A 291 15.26 -3.80 5.52
CA HIS A 291 15.08 -2.93 4.35
C HIS A 291 14.23 -3.56 3.23
N PRO A 292 13.50 -2.75 2.43
CA PRO A 292 12.60 -3.25 1.37
C PRO A 292 13.32 -3.93 0.20
N GLN A 293 14.57 -3.54 -0.07
CA GLN A 293 15.39 -4.13 -1.13
C GLN A 293 16.07 -5.46 -0.75
N GLN A 294 15.97 -5.90 0.50
CA GLN A 294 16.60 -7.13 0.98
C GLN A 294 15.77 -8.37 0.64
N LEU A 295 15.73 -8.75 -0.63
CA LEU A 295 14.99 -9.93 -1.08
C LEU A 295 15.56 -11.22 -0.51
N ARG A 296 14.65 -12.11 -0.08
CA ARG A 296 14.92 -13.49 0.32
C ARG A 296 13.93 -14.38 -0.39
N SER A 297 14.41 -15.47 -0.99
CA SER A 297 13.51 -16.60 -1.26
C SER A 297 12.96 -17.11 0.07
N LEU A 298 11.79 -17.72 0.06
CA LEU A 298 11.12 -18.17 1.28
C LEU A 298 12.04 -19.08 2.14
N SER A 299 12.79 -19.98 1.49
CA SER A 299 13.77 -20.86 2.14
C SER A 299 15.00 -20.19 2.75
N LYS A 300 15.20 -18.91 2.44
CA LYS A 300 16.34 -18.11 2.91
C LYS A 300 15.95 -17.14 4.03
N VAL A 301 14.67 -17.06 4.39
CA VAL A 301 14.20 -16.22 5.50
C VAL A 301 14.78 -16.68 6.86
N PRO A 302 14.82 -17.98 7.21
CA PRO A 302 15.45 -18.42 8.45
C PRO A 302 16.95 -18.09 8.50
N GLU A 303 17.65 -18.23 7.36
CA GLU A 303 19.07 -17.89 7.25
C GLU A 303 19.30 -16.39 7.46
N SER A 304 18.45 -15.52 6.91
CA SER A 304 18.62 -14.08 7.12
C SER A 304 18.45 -13.66 8.57
N LEU A 305 17.58 -14.33 9.35
CA LEU A 305 17.50 -14.13 10.79
C LEU A 305 18.80 -14.52 11.51
N ARG A 306 19.33 -15.72 11.21
CA ARG A 306 20.61 -16.19 11.83
C ARG A 306 21.78 -15.26 11.53
N VAL A 307 21.83 -14.68 10.33
CA VAL A 307 22.90 -13.76 9.92
C VAL A 307 22.78 -12.39 10.60
N HIS A 308 21.57 -11.84 10.70
CA HIS A 308 21.37 -10.50 11.28
C HIS A 308 21.32 -10.52 12.81
N PHE A 309 20.90 -11.64 13.41
CA PHE A 309 20.74 -11.82 14.85
C PHE A 309 21.44 -13.11 15.31
N PRO A 310 22.79 -13.17 15.25
CA PRO A 310 23.56 -14.40 15.48
C PRO A 310 23.42 -14.95 16.91
N ASP A 311 23.13 -14.09 17.88
CA ASP A 311 22.93 -14.47 19.29
C ASP A 311 21.51 -15.03 19.55
N CYS A 312 20.61 -14.89 18.58
CA CYS A 312 19.21 -15.33 18.67
C CYS A 312 19.00 -16.60 17.84
N GLY A 313 19.33 -17.76 18.43
CA GLY A 313 19.10 -19.07 17.80
C GLY A 313 17.61 -19.45 17.71
N PRO A 314 17.24 -20.40 16.82
CA PRO A 314 15.87 -20.91 16.76
C PRO A 314 15.48 -21.60 18.08
N PRO A 315 14.20 -21.58 18.46
CA PRO A 315 13.76 -22.23 19.68
C PRO A 315 13.81 -23.76 19.54
N PRO A 316 13.96 -24.49 20.66
CA PRO A 316 13.94 -25.96 20.66
C PRO A 316 12.55 -26.53 20.32
N ASP A 317 11.49 -25.75 20.53
CA ASP A 317 10.09 -26.10 20.26
C ASP A 317 9.32 -24.87 19.76
N LEU A 318 8.44 -25.08 18.78
CA LEU A 318 7.56 -24.07 18.19
C LEU A 318 6.20 -23.95 18.90
N ALA A 319 5.94 -24.75 19.94
CA ALA A 319 4.70 -24.66 20.74
C ALA A 319 4.63 -23.44 21.67
N SER A 320 5.71 -22.66 21.78
CA SER A 320 5.80 -21.44 22.59
C SER A 320 6.43 -20.30 21.80
N PRO A 321 6.16 -19.02 22.15
CA PRO A 321 6.85 -17.91 21.50
C PRO A 321 8.32 -17.95 21.91
N GLY A 322 9.18 -18.43 21.01
CA GLY A 322 10.64 -18.35 21.11
C GLY A 322 11.22 -17.32 20.14
N ASN A 323 12.54 -17.24 20.04
CA ASN A 323 13.20 -16.33 19.08
C ASN A 323 12.68 -16.59 17.66
N GLY A 324 12.48 -15.53 16.89
CA GLY A 324 11.87 -15.62 15.56
C GLY A 324 10.34 -15.67 15.57
N ALA A 325 9.68 -15.66 16.74
CA ALA A 325 8.23 -15.67 16.85
C ALA A 325 7.62 -14.48 16.08
N VAL A 326 6.61 -14.78 15.27
CA VAL A 326 5.83 -13.77 14.56
C VAL A 326 4.92 -13.09 15.59
N ALA A 327 5.34 -11.92 16.08
CA ALA A 327 4.55 -11.13 17.02
C ALA A 327 3.40 -10.39 16.32
N ILE A 328 3.60 -10.00 15.06
CA ILE A 328 2.61 -9.28 14.26
C ILE A 328 2.53 -9.90 12.87
N ALA A 329 1.32 -10.21 12.43
CA ALA A 329 1.02 -10.56 11.05
C ALA A 329 -0.08 -9.63 10.51
N ALA A 330 0.27 -8.68 9.66
CA ALA A 330 -0.62 -7.60 9.26
C ALA A 330 -0.86 -7.54 7.76
N ILE A 331 -2.10 -7.80 7.33
CA ILE A 331 -2.56 -7.45 5.99
C ILE A 331 -2.96 -5.96 6.03
N THR A 332 -2.06 -5.11 5.54
CA THR A 332 -2.10 -3.65 5.68
C THR A 332 -1.53 -2.96 4.44
N SER A 333 -1.46 -1.62 4.46
CA SER A 333 -0.95 -0.74 3.41
C SER A 333 -1.79 -0.65 2.14
N CYS A 334 -1.86 0.56 1.58
CA CYS A 334 -2.40 0.81 0.25
C CYS A 334 -1.64 0.04 -0.85
N THR A 335 -0.35 -0.28 -0.65
CA THR A 335 0.49 -0.99 -1.64
C THR A 335 -0.15 -2.30 -2.11
N ASN A 336 -0.69 -3.09 -1.18
CA ASN A 336 -1.17 -4.44 -1.46
C ASN A 336 -2.67 -4.58 -1.25
N THR A 337 -3.28 -3.82 -0.34
CA THR A 337 -4.73 -3.92 -0.09
C THR A 337 -5.58 -3.29 -1.19
N ALA A 338 -4.99 -2.45 -2.05
CA ALA A 338 -5.63 -1.97 -3.27
C ALA A 338 -5.73 -3.03 -4.37
N ASN A 339 -5.02 -4.15 -4.25
CA ASN A 339 -5.03 -5.21 -5.24
C ASN A 339 -6.03 -6.33 -4.84
N PRO A 340 -7.19 -6.42 -5.52
CA PRO A 340 -8.22 -7.37 -5.13
C PRO A 340 -7.78 -8.83 -5.31
N ALA A 341 -6.89 -9.13 -6.25
CA ALA A 341 -6.35 -10.48 -6.45
C ALA A 341 -5.51 -10.95 -5.25
N LEU A 342 -4.73 -10.05 -4.63
CA LEU A 342 -3.98 -10.36 -3.42
C LEU A 342 -4.89 -10.63 -2.22
N MET A 343 -5.95 -9.83 -2.08
CA MET A 343 -6.90 -9.95 -0.98
C MET A 343 -7.73 -11.23 -1.10
N VAL A 344 -8.22 -11.53 -2.30
CA VAL A 344 -8.87 -12.81 -2.61
C VAL A 344 -7.92 -13.98 -2.38
N GLY A 345 -6.66 -13.88 -2.84
CA GLY A 345 -5.64 -14.89 -2.60
C GLY A 345 -5.42 -15.17 -1.11
N ALA A 346 -5.36 -14.13 -0.27
CA ALA A 346 -5.23 -14.29 1.18
C ALA A 346 -6.45 -14.99 1.79
N GLY A 347 -7.64 -14.62 1.35
CA GLY A 347 -8.90 -15.24 1.77
C GLY A 347 -9.00 -16.72 1.37
N LEU A 348 -8.58 -17.07 0.16
CA LEU A 348 -8.55 -18.44 -0.34
C LEU A 348 -7.51 -19.30 0.39
N LEU A 349 -6.31 -18.77 0.63
CA LEU A 349 -5.30 -19.44 1.45
C LEU A 349 -5.86 -19.70 2.86
N ALA A 350 -6.51 -18.70 3.48
CA ALA A 350 -7.15 -18.86 4.77
C ALA A 350 -8.24 -19.94 4.75
N ARG A 351 -9.09 -19.95 3.71
CA ARG A 351 -10.13 -20.98 3.52
C ARG A 351 -9.52 -22.38 3.45
N ASN A 352 -8.46 -22.56 2.66
CA ASN A 352 -7.78 -23.84 2.50
C ASN A 352 -7.11 -24.28 3.80
N ALA A 353 -6.44 -23.38 4.50
CA ALA A 353 -5.82 -23.63 5.80
C ALA A 353 -6.84 -24.07 6.86
N VAL A 354 -7.96 -23.35 6.99
CA VAL A 354 -9.04 -23.67 7.93
C VAL A 354 -9.69 -25.02 7.58
N ALA A 355 -9.88 -25.32 6.30
CA ALA A 355 -10.41 -26.62 5.86
C ALA A 355 -9.48 -27.79 6.23
N ARG A 356 -8.17 -27.55 6.31
CA ARG A 356 -7.17 -28.51 6.83
C ARG A 356 -7.03 -28.48 8.35
N GLY A 357 -7.78 -27.64 9.06
CA GLY A 357 -7.76 -27.56 10.52
C GLY A 357 -6.59 -26.76 11.10
N LEU A 358 -5.90 -25.96 10.29
CA LEU A 358 -4.83 -25.09 10.74
C LEU A 358 -5.39 -23.88 11.51
N THR A 359 -4.62 -23.41 12.50
CA THR A 359 -4.96 -22.24 13.32
C THR A 359 -3.73 -21.35 13.51
N VAL A 360 -3.95 -20.08 13.82
CA VAL A 360 -2.87 -19.14 14.15
C VAL A 360 -2.51 -19.25 15.66
N PRO A 361 -1.22 -19.33 16.03
CA PRO A 361 -0.82 -19.34 17.43
C PRO A 361 -1.21 -18.07 18.19
N ARG A 362 -1.58 -18.23 19.47
CA ARG A 362 -2.15 -17.15 20.31
C ARG A 362 -1.25 -15.92 20.55
N TRP A 363 0.06 -16.03 20.26
CA TRP A 363 1.00 -14.91 20.41
C TRP A 363 1.05 -14.03 19.16
N VAL A 364 0.54 -14.49 18.03
CA VAL A 364 0.54 -13.74 16.78
C VAL A 364 -0.61 -12.73 16.81
N LYS A 365 -0.27 -11.44 16.76
CA LYS A 365 -1.26 -10.38 16.58
C LYS A 365 -1.61 -10.24 15.10
N THR A 366 -2.76 -10.79 14.71
CA THR A 366 -3.27 -10.69 13.34
C THR A 366 -4.14 -9.45 13.13
N THR A 367 -3.90 -8.71 12.05
CA THR A 367 -4.72 -7.55 11.68
C THR A 367 -5.02 -7.53 10.18
N LEU A 368 -6.26 -7.13 9.84
CA LEU A 368 -6.68 -6.80 8.48
C LEU A 368 -7.08 -5.33 8.44
N SER A 369 -6.42 -4.55 7.59
CA SER A 369 -6.66 -3.12 7.39
C SER A 369 -6.88 -2.83 5.90
N PRO A 370 -8.09 -3.08 5.36
CA PRO A 370 -8.37 -2.83 3.95
C PRO A 370 -8.21 -1.35 3.62
N GLY A 371 -7.60 -1.02 2.49
CA GLY A 371 -7.40 0.38 2.11
C GLY A 371 -8.64 1.06 1.52
N SER A 372 -9.74 0.33 1.31
CA SER A 372 -11.08 0.89 1.07
C SER A 372 -12.20 -0.07 1.49
N ARG A 373 -13.42 0.46 1.64
CA ARG A 373 -14.62 -0.34 1.93
C ARG A 373 -15.01 -1.29 0.80
N ARG A 374 -14.63 -0.98 -0.45
CA ARG A 374 -14.89 -1.84 -1.61
C ARG A 374 -14.21 -3.20 -1.45
N ILE A 375 -12.96 -3.20 -0.99
CA ILE A 375 -12.18 -4.43 -0.77
C ILE A 375 -12.75 -5.26 0.38
N ALA A 376 -13.17 -4.62 1.48
CA ALA A 376 -13.87 -5.31 2.56
C ALA A 376 -15.17 -5.97 2.07
N GLY A 377 -15.98 -5.23 1.29
CA GLY A 377 -17.21 -5.76 0.70
C GLY A 377 -16.98 -6.94 -0.25
N LEU A 378 -15.89 -6.92 -1.02
CA LEU A 378 -15.49 -8.07 -1.86
C LEU A 378 -15.21 -9.32 -1.02
N LEU A 379 -14.45 -9.20 0.07
CA LEU A 379 -14.14 -10.33 0.95
C LEU A 379 -15.38 -10.86 1.67
N GLU A 380 -16.28 -9.98 2.08
CA GLU A 380 -17.55 -10.37 2.73
C GLU A 380 -18.47 -11.11 1.76
N ARG A 381 -18.71 -10.58 0.56
CA ARG A 381 -19.64 -11.17 -0.42
C ARG A 381 -19.12 -12.49 -1.00
N SER A 382 -17.82 -12.63 -1.18
CA SER A 382 -17.20 -13.90 -1.59
C SER A 382 -17.17 -14.95 -0.47
N GLY A 383 -17.57 -14.59 0.76
CA GLY A 383 -17.54 -15.46 1.92
C GLY A 383 -16.13 -15.70 2.50
N LEU A 384 -15.09 -15.14 1.88
CA LEU A 384 -13.69 -15.32 2.27
C LEU A 384 -13.34 -14.63 3.59
N GLN A 385 -14.06 -13.56 3.95
CA GLN A 385 -13.86 -12.88 5.25
C GLN A 385 -14.05 -13.85 6.42
N ARG A 386 -14.97 -14.83 6.33
CA ARG A 386 -15.19 -15.80 7.41
C ARG A 386 -13.96 -16.68 7.68
N SER A 387 -13.24 -17.04 6.63
CA SER A 387 -12.01 -17.83 6.75
C SER A 387 -10.86 -17.00 7.31
N LEU A 388 -10.77 -15.73 6.91
CA LEU A 388 -9.82 -14.77 7.49
C LEU A 388 -10.10 -14.55 8.98
N ASP A 389 -11.36 -14.35 9.34
CA ASP A 389 -11.83 -14.21 10.72
C ASP A 389 -11.46 -15.42 11.59
N ALA A 390 -11.62 -16.64 11.06
CA ALA A 390 -11.24 -17.88 11.76
C ALA A 390 -9.74 -17.96 12.09
N LEU A 391 -8.89 -17.25 11.33
CA LEU A 391 -7.46 -17.11 11.60
C LEU A 391 -7.12 -15.79 12.33
N GLY A 392 -8.11 -15.04 12.78
CA GLY A 392 -7.96 -13.78 13.52
C GLY A 392 -7.78 -12.53 12.65
N PHE A 393 -7.79 -12.64 11.32
CA PHE A 393 -7.72 -11.50 10.39
C PHE A 393 -9.08 -10.77 10.26
N HIS A 394 -9.69 -10.48 11.40
CA HIS A 394 -10.83 -9.58 11.47
C HIS A 394 -10.43 -8.16 11.03
N VAL A 395 -11.35 -7.46 10.36
CA VAL A 395 -11.16 -6.05 10.01
C VAL A 395 -10.92 -5.24 11.29
N ALA A 396 -9.74 -4.63 11.39
CA ALA A 396 -9.32 -3.83 12.53
C ALA A 396 -9.55 -2.33 12.31
N GLY A 397 -9.75 -1.89 11.06
CA GLY A 397 -10.00 -0.50 10.70
C GLY A 397 -9.71 -0.22 9.24
N PHE A 398 -10.07 0.98 8.77
CA PHE A 398 -9.78 1.48 7.43
C PHE A 398 -8.82 2.66 7.54
N GLY A 399 -7.53 2.39 7.36
CA GLY A 399 -6.44 3.37 7.48
C GLY A 399 -5.07 2.69 7.46
N CYS A 400 -4.01 3.49 7.58
CA CYS A 400 -2.63 3.01 7.44
C CYS A 400 -2.22 1.99 8.50
N MET A 401 -2.70 2.15 9.75
CA MET A 401 -2.50 1.21 10.87
C MET A 401 -1.06 0.68 10.97
N THR A 402 -0.85 -0.64 10.95
CA THR A 402 0.47 -1.27 11.11
C THR A 402 1.52 -0.76 10.09
N CYS A 403 1.12 -0.37 8.87
CA CYS A 403 2.04 0.14 7.85
C CYS A 403 2.83 1.39 8.29
N VAL A 404 2.24 2.21 9.16
CA VAL A 404 2.86 3.44 9.69
C VAL A 404 3.34 3.30 11.14
N GLY A 405 3.31 2.08 11.68
CA GLY A 405 3.70 1.82 13.08
C GLY A 405 2.56 1.95 14.08
N ASN A 406 1.33 2.19 13.63
CA ASN A 406 0.12 2.24 14.45
C ASN A 406 -0.40 0.82 14.78
N SER A 407 0.52 -0.05 15.18
CA SER A 407 0.31 -1.48 15.40
C SER A 407 -0.31 -1.84 16.75
N GLY A 408 -0.34 -0.90 17.71
CA GLY A 408 -0.89 -1.13 19.06
C GLY A 408 -0.10 -2.16 19.86
N ASP A 409 -0.59 -2.52 21.05
CA ASP A 409 0.15 -3.39 21.97
C ASP A 409 0.25 -4.84 21.45
N LEU A 410 1.37 -5.52 21.71
CA LEU A 410 1.55 -6.94 21.39
C LEU A 410 0.70 -7.85 22.28
N ALA A 411 0.59 -9.12 21.89
CA ALA A 411 -0.08 -10.13 22.71
C ALA A 411 0.56 -10.21 24.10
N PRO A 412 -0.23 -10.23 25.21
CA PRO A 412 0.33 -10.21 26.57
C PRO A 412 1.31 -11.34 26.88
N VAL A 413 1.20 -12.48 26.18
CA VAL A 413 2.13 -13.61 26.31
C VAL A 413 3.56 -13.29 25.84
N LEU A 414 3.73 -12.21 25.07
CA LEU A 414 5.03 -11.71 24.61
C LEU A 414 5.61 -10.64 25.55
N ALA A 415 4.92 -10.31 26.65
CA ALA A 415 5.37 -9.33 27.64
C ALA A 415 5.99 -10.02 28.87
N GLY A 416 6.96 -9.34 29.49
CA GLY A 416 7.52 -9.73 30.79
C GLY A 416 8.79 -10.60 30.73
N THR A 417 9.14 -11.17 31.88
CA THR A 417 10.35 -12.00 32.03
C THR A 417 10.19 -13.32 31.28
N GLY A 418 11.02 -13.58 30.28
CA GLY A 418 10.95 -14.76 29.42
C GLY A 418 10.37 -14.51 28.02
N ALA A 419 10.13 -13.25 27.66
CA ALA A 419 9.86 -12.88 26.28
C ALA A 419 11.06 -13.24 25.37
N PRO A 420 10.83 -13.63 24.11
CA PRO A 420 11.91 -13.83 23.15
C PRO A 420 12.78 -12.59 22.99
N ASP A 421 14.09 -12.80 22.84
CA ASP A 421 15.04 -11.73 22.52
C ASP A 421 14.81 -11.21 21.08
N LEU A 422 14.23 -12.04 20.21
CA LEU A 422 13.93 -11.70 18.82
C LEU A 422 12.46 -11.94 18.49
N LEU A 423 11.71 -10.85 18.34
CA LEU A 423 10.36 -10.84 17.76
C LEU A 423 10.39 -10.37 16.31
N VAL A 424 9.49 -10.94 15.51
CA VAL A 424 9.40 -10.71 14.07
C VAL A 424 8.02 -10.19 13.69
N SER A 425 7.93 -9.35 12.66
CA SER A 425 6.66 -9.06 11.97
C SER A 425 6.69 -9.53 10.52
N VAL A 426 5.52 -9.92 10.03
CA VAL A 426 5.24 -10.14 8.61
C VAL A 426 4.11 -9.22 8.21
N LEU A 427 4.30 -8.39 7.19
CA LEU A 427 3.28 -7.44 6.78
C LEU A 427 3.26 -7.22 5.27
N SER A 428 2.09 -6.88 4.74
CA SER A 428 1.93 -6.48 3.33
C SER A 428 2.19 -4.99 3.10
N GLY A 429 3.13 -4.42 3.86
CA GLY A 429 3.54 -3.01 3.77
C GLY A 429 4.56 -2.74 2.66
N ASN A 430 5.14 -1.55 2.71
CA ASN A 430 6.23 -1.12 1.82
C ASN A 430 7.54 -0.77 2.57
N ARG A 431 7.49 -0.57 3.90
CA ARG A 431 8.65 -0.25 4.74
C ARG A 431 8.75 -1.22 5.91
N ASN A 432 9.98 -1.63 6.22
CA ASN A 432 10.30 -2.62 7.25
C ASN A 432 11.58 -2.25 8.03
N PHE A 433 11.90 -0.95 8.12
CA PHE A 433 12.99 -0.47 8.96
C PHE A 433 12.78 -0.86 10.42
N GLU A 434 13.86 -1.05 11.18
CA GLU A 434 13.77 -1.26 12.61
C GLU A 434 13.01 -0.10 13.28
N ASN A 435 12.20 -0.40 14.30
CA ASN A 435 11.32 0.56 14.99
C ASN A 435 10.21 1.19 14.13
N ARG A 436 10.08 0.85 12.84
CA ARG A 436 8.99 1.35 11.99
C ARG A 436 7.65 0.69 12.30
N ILE A 437 7.65 -0.61 12.59
CA ILE A 437 6.43 -1.41 12.72
C ILE A 437 5.93 -1.45 14.16
N HIS A 438 6.80 -1.76 15.09
CA HIS A 438 6.52 -1.80 16.52
C HIS A 438 7.84 -1.70 17.30
N PRO A 439 7.92 -0.96 18.42
CA PRO A 439 9.17 -0.74 19.16
C PRO A 439 9.81 -2.02 19.75
N GLN A 440 9.02 -3.08 19.95
CA GLN A 440 9.51 -4.37 20.47
C GLN A 440 9.80 -5.40 19.36
N VAL A 441 9.69 -5.03 18.08
CA VAL A 441 9.90 -5.95 16.95
C VAL A 441 11.13 -5.51 16.16
N HIS A 442 12.15 -6.38 16.16
CA HIS A 442 13.47 -6.06 15.61
C HIS A 442 13.65 -6.53 14.16
N ALA A 443 12.91 -7.55 13.73
CA ALA A 443 12.95 -8.06 12.36
C ALA A 443 11.59 -7.93 11.69
N ASN A 444 11.55 -7.35 10.50
CA ASN A 444 10.30 -7.05 9.79
C ASN A 444 10.41 -7.53 8.34
N TYR A 445 9.46 -8.35 7.91
CA TYR A 445 9.42 -8.91 6.55
C TYR A 445 8.21 -8.40 5.78
N LEU A 446 8.47 -7.79 4.63
CA LEU A 446 7.44 -7.45 3.64
C LEU A 446 7.09 -8.71 2.85
N ALA A 447 5.80 -9.00 2.73
CA ALA A 447 5.32 -10.19 2.04
C ALA A 447 3.94 -9.93 1.40
N SER A 448 3.55 -10.76 0.44
CA SER A 448 2.20 -10.70 -0.11
C SER A 448 1.14 -11.04 0.95
N PRO A 449 -0.11 -10.52 0.85
CA PRO A 449 -1.17 -10.87 1.80
C PRO A 449 -1.36 -12.37 2.06
N PRO A 450 -1.30 -13.28 1.05
CA PRO A 450 -1.28 -14.72 1.31
C PRO A 450 -0.08 -15.16 2.16
N LEU A 451 1.13 -14.67 1.87
CA LEU A 451 2.31 -15.00 2.68
C LEU A 451 2.24 -14.43 4.10
N VAL A 452 1.54 -13.33 4.34
CA VAL A 452 1.24 -12.83 5.69
C VAL A 452 0.40 -13.86 6.46
N VAL A 453 -0.63 -14.42 5.83
CA VAL A 453 -1.45 -15.48 6.43
C VAL A 453 -0.63 -16.74 6.68
N ALA A 454 0.21 -17.17 5.73
CA ALA A 454 1.11 -18.32 5.91
C ALA A 454 2.08 -18.11 7.08
N GLY A 455 2.72 -16.93 7.16
CA GLY A 455 3.61 -16.57 8.26
C GLY A 455 2.90 -16.50 9.61
N ALA A 456 1.63 -16.07 9.63
CA ALA A 456 0.81 -16.09 10.84
C ALA A 456 0.54 -17.52 11.33
N ILE A 457 0.18 -18.44 10.42
CA ILE A 457 -0.07 -19.84 10.76
C ILE A 457 1.21 -20.51 11.28
N ALA A 458 2.33 -20.31 10.59
CA ALA A 458 3.62 -20.85 11.02
C ALA A 458 4.06 -20.29 12.40
N GLY A 459 3.72 -19.04 12.69
CA GLY A 459 3.93 -18.42 14.01
C GLY A 459 5.39 -18.12 14.37
N ASN A 460 6.36 -18.53 13.56
CA ASN A 460 7.78 -18.27 13.71
C ASN A 460 8.48 -18.28 12.34
N LEU A 461 9.38 -17.33 12.06
CA LEU A 461 10.11 -17.24 10.78
C LEU A 461 11.47 -17.95 10.73
N PHE A 462 11.81 -18.72 11.77
CA PHE A 462 12.81 -19.79 11.62
C PHE A 462 12.27 -21.02 10.90
N VAL A 463 10.95 -21.12 10.72
CA VAL A 463 10.30 -22.10 9.84
C VAL A 463 10.58 -21.73 8.39
N ASP A 464 11.10 -22.67 7.61
CA ASP A 464 11.24 -22.52 6.17
C ASP A 464 9.87 -22.69 5.51
N LEU A 465 9.18 -21.59 5.22
CA LEU A 465 7.83 -21.63 4.62
C LEU A 465 7.77 -22.33 3.25
N ALA A 466 8.90 -22.58 2.57
CA ALA A 466 8.92 -23.33 1.32
C ALA A 466 9.04 -24.84 1.53
N ASN A 467 9.72 -25.30 2.59
CA ASN A 467 10.09 -26.70 2.75
C ASN A 467 9.50 -27.36 4.01
N ASP A 468 9.28 -26.58 5.08
CA ASP A 468 8.73 -27.05 6.34
C ASP A 468 7.19 -26.98 6.32
N PRO A 469 6.50 -27.84 7.10
CA PRO A 469 5.06 -27.73 7.27
C PRO A 469 4.69 -26.44 8.01
N LEU A 470 3.60 -25.79 7.57
CA LEU A 470 3.02 -24.65 8.28
C LEU A 470 2.37 -25.05 9.60
N GLY A 471 1.92 -26.31 9.68
CA GLY A 471 1.30 -26.91 10.84
C GLY A 471 0.86 -28.34 10.54
N HIS A 472 0.02 -28.89 11.41
CA HIS A 472 -0.52 -30.24 11.24
C HIS A 472 -2.05 -30.19 11.22
N ASP A 473 -2.67 -31.03 10.40
CA ASP A 473 -4.11 -31.14 10.33
C ASP A 473 -4.71 -31.86 11.55
N SER A 474 -6.05 -31.98 11.59
CA SER A 474 -6.78 -32.66 12.67
C SER A 474 -6.39 -34.14 12.89
N THR A 475 -5.73 -34.77 11.91
CA THR A 475 -5.23 -36.15 11.99
C THR A 475 -3.76 -36.23 12.40
N GLY A 476 -3.09 -35.08 12.53
CA GLY A 476 -1.66 -34.97 12.80
C GLY A 476 -0.78 -35.05 11.56
N ALA A 477 -1.34 -34.98 10.34
CA ALA A 477 -0.55 -34.98 9.11
C ALA A 477 0.02 -33.57 8.84
N PRO A 478 1.28 -33.45 8.38
CA PRO A 478 1.86 -32.16 8.03
C PRO A 478 1.08 -31.50 6.88
N VAL A 479 0.97 -30.17 6.92
CA VAL A 479 0.38 -29.37 5.85
C VAL A 479 1.39 -28.34 5.37
N HIS A 480 1.76 -28.43 4.10
CA HIS A 480 2.73 -27.56 3.44
C HIS A 480 2.03 -26.39 2.72
N LEU A 481 2.81 -25.34 2.43
CA LEU A 481 2.30 -24.12 1.81
C LEU A 481 1.71 -24.36 0.41
N ASP A 482 2.37 -25.18 -0.40
CA ASP A 482 1.96 -25.50 -1.77
C ASP A 482 0.63 -26.26 -1.84
N GLU A 483 0.32 -27.08 -0.84
CA GLU A 483 -0.95 -27.83 -0.74
C GLU A 483 -2.17 -26.92 -0.53
N ILE A 484 -1.97 -25.74 0.07
CA ILE A 484 -3.05 -24.80 0.38
C ILE A 484 -3.00 -23.51 -0.45
N TRP A 485 -1.95 -23.33 -1.25
CA TRP A 485 -1.77 -22.13 -2.06
C TRP A 485 -2.86 -22.01 -3.14
N PRO A 486 -3.54 -20.86 -3.28
CA PRO A 486 -4.61 -20.70 -4.25
C PRO A 486 -4.07 -20.67 -5.68
N GLY A 487 -4.79 -21.32 -6.60
CA GLY A 487 -4.50 -21.26 -8.04
C GLY A 487 -4.91 -19.91 -8.65
N SER A 488 -4.21 -19.48 -9.71
CA SER A 488 -4.52 -18.23 -10.41
C SER A 488 -5.94 -18.22 -11.01
N ASP A 489 -6.38 -19.35 -11.57
CA ASP A 489 -7.73 -19.50 -12.15
C ASP A 489 -8.82 -19.38 -11.08
N GLU A 490 -8.56 -19.89 -9.87
CA GLU A 490 -9.48 -19.79 -8.74
C GLU A 490 -9.65 -18.33 -8.29
N ILE A 491 -8.54 -17.59 -8.18
CA ILE A 491 -8.56 -16.16 -7.85
C ILE A 491 -9.36 -15.40 -8.92
N ALA A 492 -9.10 -15.67 -10.20
CA ALA A 492 -9.79 -15.03 -11.32
C ALA A 492 -11.30 -15.32 -11.31
N ALA A 493 -11.70 -16.56 -11.00
CA ALA A 493 -13.11 -16.94 -10.90
C ALA A 493 -13.85 -16.14 -9.81
N VAL A 494 -13.26 -16.03 -8.61
CA VAL A 494 -13.86 -15.24 -7.51
C VAL A 494 -13.98 -13.76 -7.89
N LEU A 495 -12.97 -13.20 -8.55
CA LEU A 495 -13.00 -11.81 -9.01
C LEU A 495 -14.06 -11.57 -10.08
N ALA A 496 -14.20 -12.50 -11.03
CA ALA A 496 -15.23 -12.42 -12.07
C ALA A 496 -16.65 -12.50 -11.47
N GLU A 497 -16.84 -13.33 -10.44
CA GLU A 497 -18.14 -13.50 -9.79
C GLU A 497 -18.53 -12.33 -8.87
N HIS A 498 -17.57 -11.75 -8.14
CA HIS A 498 -17.86 -10.80 -7.05
C HIS A 498 -17.23 -9.40 -7.17
N GLY A 499 -16.33 -9.18 -8.14
CA GLY A 499 -15.49 -7.98 -8.25
C GLY A 499 -16.20 -6.73 -8.81
N SER A 500 -17.21 -6.90 -9.65
CA SER A 500 -17.86 -5.78 -10.38
C SER A 500 -19.09 -5.19 -9.69
N GLN A 501 -19.54 -5.75 -8.56
CA GLN A 501 -20.70 -5.22 -7.84
C GLN A 501 -20.24 -4.12 -6.86
N THR A 502 -20.41 -2.88 -7.27
CA THR A 502 -20.24 -1.68 -6.45
C THR A 502 -21.46 -1.43 -5.58
#